data_AF-A0A8C4PZ74-F1
#
_entry.id   AF-A0A8C4PZ74-F1
#
_cell.length_a   1.000
_cell.length_b   1.000
_cell.length_c   1.000
_cell.angle_alpha   90.00
_cell.angle_beta   90.00
_cell.angle_gamma   90.00
#
_symmetry.space_group_name_H-M   'P 1'
#
loop_
_entity.id
_entity.type
_entity.pdbx_description
1 polymer ?
#
loop_
_entity_poly.entity_id
_entity_poly.type
_entity_poly.pdbx_seq_one_letter_code
_entity_poly.pdbx_strand_id
1 'polypeptide(L)'
;MADLEAVLADVSYLMAMEKSKTTPAARASKKIVLPEPSIRSVMQKYLEERGEVTFDKIFNQQLGYLLFKDYCENVSDEPVPQLQFYEEIREYAKLDSAEERNGRSRQVYDKYVMKELLSSSHPYSQSAVERVQAKLMRGEAPSNLFQPYIEEICKSLESKVFRKFVESEKFTRLCQWKNVELNIHVGLISLQITCSHTYDTLIRFHPQWWKAKE
;
A
#
# COMPACT_ATOMS: atom_id res chain seq x y z
N MET A 1 21.25 -17.34 53.06
CA MET A 1 21.09 -16.47 51.86
C MET A 1 20.13 -17.04 50.81
N ALA A 2 19.92 -18.37 50.75
CA ALA A 2 19.04 -19.00 49.75
C ALA A 2 17.52 -18.76 49.94
N ASP A 3 17.08 -18.49 51.17
CA ASP A 3 15.65 -18.43 51.50
C ASP A 3 14.97 -17.16 50.95
N LEU A 4 15.69 -16.03 50.94
CA LEU A 4 15.17 -14.76 50.41
C LEU A 4 15.04 -14.80 48.87
N GLU A 5 15.95 -15.47 48.20
CA GLU A 5 15.97 -15.57 46.74
C GLU A 5 14.85 -16.49 46.22
N ALA A 6 14.54 -17.56 46.96
CA ALA A 6 13.40 -18.43 46.68
C ALA A 6 12.06 -17.70 46.83
N VAL A 7 11.90 -16.91 47.90
CA VAL A 7 10.68 -16.10 48.12
C VAL A 7 10.52 -15.04 47.03
N LEU A 8 11.60 -14.39 46.61
CA LEU A 8 11.56 -13.40 45.53
C LEU A 8 11.22 -14.04 44.17
N ALA A 9 11.72 -15.24 43.89
CA ALA A 9 11.38 -16.00 42.69
C ALA A 9 9.89 -16.34 42.65
N ASP A 10 9.31 -16.82 43.76
CA ASP A 10 7.88 -17.16 43.85
C ASP A 10 6.97 -15.94 43.72
N VAL A 11 7.32 -14.82 44.36
CA VAL A 11 6.58 -13.56 44.20
C VAL A 11 6.66 -13.08 42.75
N SER A 12 7.82 -13.17 42.11
CA SER A 12 7.99 -12.78 40.71
C SER A 12 7.18 -13.68 39.76
N TYR A 13 7.11 -14.98 40.04
CA TYR A 13 6.33 -15.94 39.26
C TYR A 13 4.83 -15.72 39.43
N LEU A 14 4.35 -15.47 40.65
CA LEU A 14 2.96 -15.11 40.92
C LEU A 14 2.58 -13.79 40.25
N MET A 15 3.43 -12.76 40.33
CA MET A 15 3.22 -11.50 39.62
C MET A 15 3.24 -11.68 38.09
N ALA A 16 4.05 -12.60 37.56
CA ALA A 16 4.06 -12.95 36.15
C ALA A 16 2.80 -13.72 35.73
N MET A 17 2.27 -14.62 36.58
CA MET A 17 1.00 -15.30 36.37
C MET A 17 -0.21 -14.35 36.47
N GLU A 18 -0.17 -13.34 37.34
CA GLU A 18 -1.21 -12.30 37.42
C GLU A 18 -1.17 -11.35 36.22
N LYS A 19 0.04 -11.03 35.71
CA LYS A 19 0.21 -10.30 34.44
C LYS A 19 -0.26 -11.12 33.22
N SER A 20 -0.14 -12.45 33.24
CA SER A 20 -0.62 -13.28 32.12
C SER A 20 -2.12 -13.58 32.17
N LYS A 21 -2.77 -13.50 33.33
CA LYS A 21 -4.25 -13.50 33.43
C LYS A 21 -4.90 -12.20 32.94
N THR A 22 -4.11 -11.12 32.82
CA THR A 22 -4.50 -9.87 32.17
C THR A 22 -3.96 -9.76 30.74
N THR A 23 -3.50 -10.87 30.15
CA THR A 23 -3.48 -10.95 28.68
C THR A 23 -4.94 -10.93 28.25
N PRO A 24 -5.41 -9.92 27.48
CA PRO A 24 -6.74 -10.00 26.90
C PRO A 24 -6.76 -11.31 26.12
N ALA A 25 -7.61 -12.24 26.55
CA ALA A 25 -7.86 -13.50 25.87
C ALA A 25 -7.82 -13.24 24.37
N ALA A 26 -7.00 -14.00 23.65
CA ALA A 26 -6.84 -13.96 22.20
C ALA A 26 -8.15 -13.50 21.57
N ARG A 27 -8.22 -12.21 21.21
CA ARG A 27 -9.48 -11.56 20.86
C ARG A 27 -10.04 -12.40 19.73
N ALA A 28 -11.17 -13.05 19.99
CA ALA A 28 -11.92 -13.74 18.97
C ALA A 28 -12.00 -12.80 17.77
N SER A 29 -11.41 -13.22 16.65
CA SER A 29 -11.44 -12.50 15.38
C SER A 29 -12.89 -12.42 14.94
N LYS A 30 -13.65 -11.48 15.51
CA LYS A 30 -14.97 -11.12 15.02
C LYS A 30 -14.72 -10.64 13.61
N LYS A 31 -15.00 -11.52 12.65
CA LYS A 31 -14.84 -11.30 11.22
C LYS A 31 -15.44 -9.93 10.91
N ILE A 32 -14.61 -9.01 10.43
CA ILE A 32 -15.08 -7.68 10.05
C ILE A 32 -16.14 -7.88 8.97
N VAL A 33 -17.37 -7.46 9.26
CA VAL A 33 -18.48 -7.52 8.31
C VAL A 33 -18.46 -6.21 7.53
N LEU A 34 -18.28 -6.30 6.22
CA LEU A 34 -18.37 -5.14 5.36
C LEU A 34 -19.84 -4.72 5.17
N PRO A 35 -20.13 -3.42 5.19
CA PRO A 35 -21.47 -2.91 4.89
C PRO A 35 -21.86 -3.21 3.43
N GLU A 36 -23.15 -3.14 3.12
CA GLU A 36 -23.65 -3.34 1.76
C GLU A 36 -23.04 -2.30 0.77
N PRO A 37 -22.81 -2.67 -0.52
CA PRO A 37 -22.35 -1.73 -1.56
C PRO A 37 -23.11 -0.41 -1.68
N SER A 38 -24.38 -0.35 -1.25
CA SER A 38 -25.21 0.87 -1.21
C SER A 38 -24.56 2.02 -0.42
N ILE A 39 -23.67 1.69 0.53
CA ILE A 39 -22.91 2.66 1.32
C ILE A 39 -22.05 3.60 0.47
N ARG A 40 -21.70 3.20 -0.76
CA ARG A 40 -20.94 4.03 -1.70
C ARG A 40 -21.57 5.41 -1.86
N SER A 41 -22.89 5.48 -2.04
CA SER A 41 -23.58 6.76 -2.30
C SER A 41 -23.37 7.80 -1.18
N VAL A 42 -23.38 7.35 0.07
CA VAL A 42 -23.16 8.19 1.25
C VAL A 42 -21.68 8.47 1.44
N MET A 43 -20.84 7.44 1.36
CA MET A 43 -19.41 7.56 1.63
C MET A 43 -18.68 8.36 0.54
N GLN A 44 -19.06 8.20 -0.72
CA GLN A 44 -18.50 8.96 -1.83
C GLN A 44 -18.73 10.46 -1.63
N LYS A 45 -19.97 10.88 -1.34
CA LYS A 45 -20.28 12.29 -1.03
C LYS A 45 -19.48 12.81 0.17
N TYR A 46 -19.43 12.03 1.25
CA TYR A 46 -18.68 12.40 2.44
C TYR A 46 -17.18 12.60 2.16
N LEU A 47 -16.57 11.72 1.37
CA LEU A 47 -15.16 11.82 0.99
C LEU A 47 -14.92 12.96 -0.02
N GLU A 48 -15.86 13.20 -0.95
CA GLU A 48 -15.80 14.30 -1.91
C GLU A 48 -15.85 15.67 -1.21
N GLU A 49 -16.76 15.84 -0.24
CA GLU A 49 -16.88 17.07 0.57
C GLU A 49 -15.59 17.40 1.35
N ARG A 50 -14.83 16.37 1.72
CA ARG A 50 -13.52 16.49 2.40
C ARG A 50 -12.33 16.57 1.44
N GLY A 51 -12.60 16.48 0.14
CA GLY A 51 -11.57 16.40 -0.90
C GLY A 51 -10.65 15.18 -0.71
N GLU A 52 -11.16 14.09 -0.17
CA GLU A 52 -10.41 12.84 0.05
C GLU A 52 -10.42 11.92 -1.19
N VAL A 53 -11.31 12.15 -2.15
CA VAL A 53 -11.38 11.43 -3.43
C VAL A 53 -10.40 12.05 -4.43
N THR A 54 -9.11 11.94 -4.15
CA THR A 54 -8.02 12.36 -5.06
C THR A 54 -7.04 11.22 -5.27
N PHE A 55 -6.35 11.19 -6.41
CA PHE A 55 -5.40 10.12 -6.71
C PHE A 55 -4.32 10.04 -5.63
N ASP A 56 -3.67 11.16 -5.29
CA ASP A 56 -2.64 11.18 -4.25
C ASP A 56 -3.12 10.63 -2.91
N LYS A 57 -4.31 11.05 -2.44
CA LYS A 57 -4.80 10.61 -1.13
C LYS A 57 -5.16 9.13 -1.11
N ILE A 58 -5.78 8.62 -2.16
CA ILE A 58 -6.17 7.21 -2.24
C ILE A 58 -4.95 6.33 -2.52
N PHE A 59 -4.12 6.70 -3.48
CA PHE A 59 -2.97 5.92 -3.92
C PHE A 59 -1.86 5.85 -2.86
N ASN A 60 -1.69 6.88 -2.03
CA ASN A 60 -0.73 6.86 -0.92
C ASN A 60 -1.22 6.09 0.31
N GLN A 61 -2.51 5.71 0.37
CA GLN A 61 -3.02 4.82 1.42
C GLN A 61 -2.80 3.36 1.04
N GLN A 62 -2.36 2.53 1.98
CA GLN A 62 -2.07 1.11 1.71
C GLN A 62 -3.25 0.36 1.09
N LEU A 63 -4.46 0.54 1.64
CA LEU A 63 -5.66 -0.10 1.10
C LEU A 63 -6.07 0.48 -0.27
N GLY A 64 -5.96 1.80 -0.43
CA GLY A 64 -6.28 2.45 -1.70
C GLY A 64 -5.34 2.01 -2.82
N TYR A 65 -4.04 1.89 -2.53
CA TYR A 65 -3.05 1.29 -3.43
C TYR A 65 -3.40 -0.16 -3.80
N LEU A 66 -3.71 -1.02 -2.82
CA LEU A 66 -4.02 -2.43 -3.07
C LEU A 66 -5.27 -2.60 -3.93
N LEU A 67 -6.34 -1.85 -3.65
CA LEU A 67 -7.56 -1.90 -4.45
C LEU A 67 -7.38 -1.31 -5.84
N PHE A 68 -6.59 -0.24 -5.97
CA PHE A 68 -6.24 0.34 -7.26
C PHE A 68 -5.38 -0.62 -8.09
N LYS A 69 -4.43 -1.31 -7.46
CA LYS A 69 -3.63 -2.35 -8.10
C LYS A 69 -4.50 -3.50 -8.60
N ASP A 70 -5.35 -4.01 -7.72
CA ASP A 70 -6.29 -5.09 -8.03
C ASP A 70 -7.26 -4.70 -9.16
N TYR A 71 -7.68 -3.44 -9.20
CA TYR A 71 -8.44 -2.89 -10.34
C TYR A 71 -7.65 -2.96 -11.65
N CYS A 72 -6.40 -2.48 -11.65
CA CYS A 72 -5.55 -2.48 -12.85
C CYS A 72 -5.17 -3.88 -13.34
N GLU A 73 -5.06 -4.87 -12.45
CA GLU A 73 -4.65 -6.25 -12.80
C GLU A 73 -5.83 -7.15 -13.19
N ASN A 74 -6.96 -7.04 -12.49
CA ASN A 74 -8.05 -8.02 -12.58
C ASN A 74 -9.35 -7.47 -13.18
N VAL A 75 -9.51 -6.14 -13.28
CA VAL A 75 -10.77 -5.51 -13.73
C VAL A 75 -10.59 -4.66 -14.98
N SER A 76 -9.42 -4.04 -15.17
CA SER A 76 -9.17 -3.19 -16.34
C SER A 76 -9.07 -4.03 -17.63
N ASP A 77 -9.91 -3.71 -18.61
CA ASP A 77 -9.85 -4.31 -19.96
C ASP A 77 -8.59 -3.86 -20.73
N GLU A 78 -8.07 -2.68 -20.41
CA GLU A 78 -6.84 -2.13 -21.01
C GLU A 78 -5.64 -2.48 -20.12
N PRO A 79 -4.54 -3.03 -20.67
CA PRO A 79 -3.34 -3.29 -19.89
C PRO A 79 -2.75 -1.96 -19.39
N VAL A 80 -2.35 -1.92 -18.11
CA VAL A 80 -1.78 -0.73 -17.46
C VAL A 80 -0.29 -0.93 -17.17
N PRO A 81 0.59 -0.90 -18.20
CA PRO A 81 2.03 -1.13 -18.03
C PRO A 81 2.70 -0.07 -17.14
N GLN A 82 2.11 1.12 -17.02
CA GLN A 82 2.61 2.18 -16.14
C GLN A 82 2.61 1.76 -14.68
N LEU A 83 1.58 1.02 -14.23
CA LEU A 83 1.54 0.52 -12.86
C LEU A 83 2.63 -0.55 -12.63
N GLN A 84 2.82 -1.45 -13.58
CA GLN A 84 3.89 -2.45 -13.51
C GLN A 84 5.27 -1.80 -13.42
N PHE A 85 5.50 -0.75 -14.21
CA PHE A 85 6.74 0.01 -14.16
C PHE A 85 6.93 0.70 -12.80
N TYR A 86 5.88 1.29 -12.22
CA TYR A 86 5.93 1.86 -10.87
C TYR A 86 6.32 0.83 -9.81
N GLU A 87 5.77 -0.39 -9.87
CA GLU A 87 6.13 -1.45 -8.93
C GLU A 87 7.59 -1.87 -9.06
N GLU A 88 8.07 -2.02 -10.29
CA GLU A 88 9.46 -2.41 -10.56
C GLU A 88 10.44 -1.33 -10.08
N ILE A 89 10.07 -0.04 -10.20
CA ILE A 89 10.85 1.07 -9.63
C ILE A 89 10.87 0.97 -8.09
N ARG A 90 9.74 0.67 -7.45
CA ARG A 90 9.68 0.49 -5.99
C ARG A 90 10.48 -0.70 -5.50
N GLU A 91 10.48 -1.81 -6.24
CA GLU A 91 11.31 -2.97 -5.94
C GLU A 91 12.79 -2.66 -6.14
N TYR A 92 13.13 -2.01 -7.25
CA TYR A 92 14.49 -1.55 -7.54
C TYR A 92 15.03 -0.65 -6.43
N ALA A 93 14.22 0.27 -5.91
CA ALA A 93 14.63 1.18 -4.83
C ALA A 93 14.93 0.46 -3.51
N LYS A 94 14.41 -0.76 -3.30
CA LYS A 94 14.68 -1.60 -2.12
C LYS A 94 15.93 -2.47 -2.26
N LEU A 95 16.55 -2.53 -3.45
CA LEU A 95 17.76 -3.32 -3.64
C LEU A 95 18.94 -2.64 -2.95
N ASP A 96 19.59 -3.34 -2.03
CA ASP A 96 20.74 -2.83 -1.29
C ASP A 96 22.07 -3.09 -2.02
N SER A 97 22.16 -4.16 -2.81
CA SER A 97 23.36 -4.55 -3.54
C SER A 97 23.57 -3.69 -4.80
N ALA A 98 24.75 -3.08 -4.92
CA ALA A 98 25.12 -2.27 -6.08
C ALA A 98 25.22 -3.08 -7.38
N GLU A 99 25.66 -4.33 -7.31
CA GLU A 99 25.75 -5.22 -8.48
C GLU A 99 24.36 -5.63 -8.98
N GLU A 100 23.47 -6.05 -8.07
CA GLU A 100 22.09 -6.39 -8.41
C GLU A 100 21.35 -5.18 -8.97
N ARG A 101 21.57 -4.00 -8.39
CA ARG A 101 20.96 -2.76 -8.84
C ARG A 101 21.46 -2.37 -10.24
N ASN A 102 22.73 -2.59 -10.56
CA ASN A 102 23.25 -2.38 -11.91
C ASN A 102 22.62 -3.34 -12.94
N GLY A 103 22.49 -4.63 -12.61
CA GLY A 103 21.81 -5.59 -13.49
C GLY A 103 20.32 -5.25 -13.66
N ARG A 104 19.63 -4.97 -12.55
CA ARG A 104 18.19 -4.67 -12.51
C ARG A 104 17.85 -3.38 -13.22
N SER A 105 18.66 -2.31 -13.05
CA SER A 105 18.41 -1.03 -13.72
C SER A 105 18.42 -1.16 -15.24
N ARG A 106 19.33 -1.96 -15.82
CA ARG A 106 19.35 -2.23 -17.26
C ARG A 106 18.11 -3.01 -17.70
N GLN A 107 17.76 -4.07 -16.98
CA GLN A 107 16.55 -4.86 -17.29
C GLN A 107 15.27 -4.03 -17.26
N VAL A 108 15.12 -3.17 -16.23
CA VAL A 108 13.97 -2.28 -16.08
C VAL A 108 13.93 -1.24 -17.20
N TYR A 109 15.08 -0.63 -17.53
CA TYR A 109 15.19 0.31 -18.64
C TYR A 109 14.82 -0.35 -19.97
N ASP A 110 15.36 -1.53 -20.27
CA ASP A 110 15.10 -2.22 -21.54
C ASP A 110 13.62 -2.63 -21.68
N LYS A 111 13.02 -3.13 -20.60
CA LYS A 111 11.64 -3.62 -20.58
C LYS A 111 10.60 -2.50 -20.71
N TYR A 112 10.77 -1.39 -20.00
CA TYR A 112 9.75 -0.35 -19.86
C TYR A 112 10.06 0.98 -20.57
N VAL A 113 11.34 1.25 -20.86
CA VAL A 113 11.78 2.51 -21.49
C VAL A 113 12.23 2.26 -22.93
N MET A 114 13.13 1.31 -23.16
CA MET A 114 13.69 1.05 -24.50
C MET A 114 12.63 0.50 -25.47
N LYS A 115 11.76 -0.41 -25.01
CA LYS A 115 10.69 -0.97 -25.84
C LYS A 115 9.71 0.11 -26.34
N GLU A 116 9.41 1.10 -25.51
CA GLU A 116 8.52 2.23 -25.84
C GLU A 116 9.21 3.31 -26.69
N LEU A 117 10.53 3.47 -26.55
CA LEU A 117 11.32 4.31 -27.46
C LEU A 117 11.28 3.80 -28.90
N LEU A 118 11.29 2.49 -29.09
CA LEU A 118 11.23 1.85 -30.42
C LEU A 118 9.82 1.92 -31.05
N SER A 119 8.77 2.10 -30.24
CA SER A 119 7.37 2.15 -30.72
C SER A 119 6.93 3.55 -31.18
N SER A 120 7.78 4.59 -31.03
CA SER A 120 7.46 6.01 -31.28
C SER A 120 6.20 6.55 -30.56
N SER A 121 5.67 5.80 -29.60
CA SER A 121 4.51 6.16 -28.77
C SER A 121 4.94 6.42 -27.33
N HIS A 122 6.10 7.04 -27.14
CA HIS A 122 6.67 7.30 -25.83
C HIS A 122 5.76 8.21 -24.97
N PRO A 123 5.29 7.74 -23.80
CA PRO A 123 4.52 8.54 -22.84
C PRO A 123 5.44 9.40 -21.94
N TYR A 124 6.76 9.23 -22.03
CA TYR A 124 7.72 9.85 -21.12
C TYR A 124 8.50 11.01 -21.75
N SER A 125 8.91 11.98 -20.94
CA SER A 125 9.66 13.13 -21.41
C SER A 125 11.08 12.75 -21.86
N GLN A 126 11.54 13.33 -22.97
CA GLN A 126 12.92 13.14 -23.45
C GLN A 126 13.95 13.50 -22.38
N SER A 127 13.66 14.52 -21.56
CA SER A 127 14.51 14.92 -20.44
C SER A 127 14.68 13.82 -19.38
N ALA A 128 13.65 13.01 -19.12
CA ALA A 128 13.72 11.90 -18.16
C ALA A 128 14.54 10.74 -18.74
N VAL A 129 14.32 10.45 -20.03
CA VAL A 129 15.07 9.41 -20.77
C VAL A 129 16.56 9.71 -20.78
N GLU A 130 16.96 10.91 -21.19
CA GLU A 130 18.36 11.31 -21.27
C GLU A 130 19.04 11.28 -19.89
N ARG A 131 18.36 11.76 -18.84
CA ARG A 131 18.90 11.76 -17.47
C ARG A 131 19.19 10.35 -16.95
N VAL A 132 18.28 9.41 -17.21
CA VAL A 132 18.44 8.01 -16.78
C VAL A 132 19.47 7.29 -17.66
N GLN A 133 19.41 7.48 -18.97
CA GLN A 133 20.35 6.88 -19.91
C GLN A 133 21.79 7.33 -19.64
N ALA A 134 22.02 8.63 -19.38
CA ALA A 134 23.36 9.14 -19.06
C ALA A 134 23.96 8.49 -17.80
N LYS A 135 23.15 8.22 -16.78
CA LYS A 135 23.59 7.52 -15.55
C LYS A 135 23.88 6.03 -15.82
N LEU A 136 23.02 5.37 -16.60
CA LEU A 136 23.23 3.97 -17.00
C LEU A 136 24.51 3.79 -17.84
N MET A 137 24.81 4.71 -18.75
CA MET A 137 26.03 4.70 -19.57
C MET A 137 27.30 4.88 -18.74
N ARG A 138 27.22 5.58 -17.60
CA ARG A 138 28.32 5.71 -16.63
C ARG A 138 28.45 4.51 -15.66
N GLY A 139 27.54 3.54 -15.73
CA GLY A 139 27.49 2.43 -14.76
C GLY A 139 27.01 2.85 -13.37
N GLU A 140 26.35 4.01 -13.26
CA GLU A 140 25.80 4.53 -12.01
C GLU A 140 24.34 4.11 -11.87
N ALA A 141 24.07 3.18 -10.97
CA ALA A 141 22.71 2.80 -10.60
C ALA A 141 22.42 3.22 -9.15
N PRO A 142 22.06 4.49 -8.88
CA PRO A 142 21.57 4.89 -7.56
C PRO A 142 20.13 4.38 -7.35
N SER A 143 19.69 4.22 -6.10
CA SER A 143 18.33 3.74 -5.78
C SER A 143 17.21 4.66 -6.30
N ASN A 144 17.51 5.95 -6.48
CA ASN A 144 16.59 6.95 -7.04
C ASN A 144 16.76 7.18 -8.56
N LEU A 145 17.39 6.25 -9.29
CA LEU A 145 17.65 6.37 -10.72
C LEU A 145 16.38 6.72 -11.51
N PHE A 146 15.28 6.02 -11.24
CA PHE A 146 14.01 6.15 -11.97
C PHE A 146 13.03 7.17 -11.36
N GLN A 147 13.46 7.98 -10.40
CA GLN A 147 12.62 9.00 -9.77
C GLN A 147 11.88 9.92 -10.78
N PRO A 148 12.50 10.38 -11.89
CA PRO A 148 11.80 11.22 -12.87
C PRO A 148 10.59 10.55 -13.51
N TYR A 149 10.62 9.23 -13.67
CA TYR A 149 9.49 8.49 -14.24
C TYR A 149 8.33 8.33 -13.26
N ILE A 150 8.58 8.34 -11.95
CA ILE A 150 7.51 8.20 -10.95
C ILE A 150 6.46 9.30 -11.11
N GLU A 151 6.90 10.55 -11.26
CA GLU A 151 5.97 11.67 -11.43
C GLU A 151 5.16 11.56 -12.73
N GLU A 152 5.78 11.15 -13.82
CA GLU A 152 5.13 10.98 -15.13
C GLU A 152 4.15 9.81 -15.12
N ILE A 153 4.52 8.70 -14.49
CA ILE A 153 3.65 7.53 -14.27
C ILE A 153 2.44 7.92 -13.41
N CYS A 154 2.66 8.58 -12.27
CA CYS A 154 1.56 9.01 -11.39
C CYS A 154 0.58 9.94 -12.12
N LYS A 155 1.07 10.93 -12.88
CA LYS A 155 0.22 11.79 -13.72
C LYS A 155 -0.56 11.01 -14.77
N SER A 156 0.06 10.01 -15.40
CA SER A 156 -0.63 9.14 -16.35
C SER A 156 -1.73 8.33 -15.68
N LEU A 157 -1.47 7.75 -14.50
CA LEU A 157 -2.44 6.95 -13.75
C LEU A 157 -3.59 7.80 -13.19
N GLU A 158 -3.31 9.01 -12.73
CA GLU A 158 -4.30 9.97 -12.21
C GLU A 158 -5.35 10.36 -13.26
N SER A 159 -4.99 10.33 -14.55
CA SER A 159 -5.84 10.81 -15.63
C SER A 159 -7.04 9.87 -15.94
N LYS A 160 -6.89 8.96 -16.92
CA LYS A 160 -7.97 8.08 -17.39
C LYS A 160 -8.18 6.89 -16.45
N VAL A 161 -7.11 6.32 -15.91
CA VAL A 161 -7.16 5.07 -15.13
C VAL A 161 -7.85 5.31 -13.79
N PHE A 162 -7.48 6.37 -13.06
CA PHE A 162 -8.09 6.69 -11.78
C PHE A 162 -9.57 7.03 -11.89
N ARG A 163 -10.01 7.74 -12.93
CA ARG A 163 -11.45 7.98 -13.16
C ARG A 163 -12.23 6.68 -13.31
N LYS A 164 -11.76 5.75 -14.15
CA LYS A 164 -12.39 4.45 -14.31
C LYS A 164 -12.35 3.62 -13.01
N PHE A 165 -11.28 3.73 -12.22
CA PHE A 165 -11.22 3.12 -10.89
C PHE A 165 -12.32 3.64 -9.97
N VAL A 166 -12.52 4.96 -9.90
CA VAL A 166 -13.57 5.59 -9.06
C VAL A 166 -14.97 5.15 -9.50
N GLU A 167 -15.18 4.87 -10.79
CA GLU A 167 -16.43 4.33 -11.31
C GLU A 167 -16.66 2.85 -10.93
N SER A 168 -15.58 2.08 -10.78
CA SER A 168 -15.59 0.63 -10.57
C SER A 168 -16.12 0.16 -9.19
N GLU A 169 -16.39 -1.14 -9.10
CA GLU A 169 -16.73 -1.81 -7.83
C GLU A 169 -15.57 -1.84 -6.82
N LYS A 170 -14.31 -1.71 -7.28
CA LYS A 170 -13.15 -1.64 -6.38
C LYS A 170 -13.16 -0.35 -5.56
N PHE A 171 -13.66 0.75 -6.12
CA PHE A 171 -13.92 1.97 -5.36
C PHE A 171 -15.11 1.83 -4.40
N THR A 172 -16.16 1.08 -4.79
CA THR A 172 -17.22 0.68 -3.84
C THR A 172 -16.64 -0.06 -2.64
N ARG A 173 -15.69 -0.98 -2.88
CA ARG A 173 -15.00 -1.70 -1.80
C ARG A 173 -14.16 -0.77 -0.92
N LEU A 174 -13.49 0.22 -1.52
CA LEU A 174 -12.80 1.25 -0.76
C LEU A 174 -13.77 2.02 0.15
N CYS A 175 -14.94 2.41 -0.36
CA CYS A 175 -15.98 3.08 0.41
C CYS A 175 -16.49 2.22 1.58
N GLN A 176 -16.68 0.91 1.38
CA GLN A 176 -17.07 -0.03 2.44
C GLN A 176 -16.03 -0.06 3.56
N TRP A 177 -14.74 -0.14 3.21
CA TRP A 177 -13.66 -0.13 4.19
C TRP A 177 -13.48 1.22 4.88
N LYS A 178 -13.65 2.33 4.16
CA LYS A 178 -13.65 3.68 4.73
C LYS A 178 -14.81 3.88 5.70
N ASN A 179 -15.96 3.28 5.42
CA ASN A 179 -17.06 3.29 6.37
C ASN A 179 -16.71 2.54 7.65
N VAL A 180 -16.11 1.35 7.54
CA VAL A 180 -15.64 0.61 8.71
C VAL A 180 -14.60 1.42 9.48
N GLU A 181 -13.66 2.09 8.79
CA GLU A 181 -12.67 2.99 9.38
C GLU A 181 -13.27 4.07 10.26
N LEU A 182 -14.24 4.78 9.71
CA LEU A 182 -14.87 5.90 10.39
C LEU A 182 -15.84 5.42 11.48
N ASN A 183 -16.37 4.21 11.36
CA ASN A 183 -17.35 3.64 12.30
C ASN A 183 -16.77 2.70 13.34
N ILE A 184 -15.44 2.54 13.43
CA ILE A 184 -14.81 1.92 14.61
C ILE A 184 -15.02 2.86 15.80
N HIS A 185 -16.22 2.78 16.37
CA HIS A 185 -16.50 3.30 17.70
C HIS A 185 -15.76 2.37 18.65
N VAL A 186 -14.63 2.84 19.17
CA VAL A 186 -13.91 2.18 20.26
C VAL A 186 -14.83 2.19 21.48
N GLY A 187 -15.71 1.20 21.57
CA GLY A 187 -16.42 0.87 22.79
C GLY A 187 -15.41 0.37 23.81
N LEU A 188 -14.93 1.30 24.64
CA LEU A 188 -14.09 1.10 25.82
C LEU A 188 -12.70 0.47 25.59
N ILE A 189 -11.69 1.32 25.81
CA ILE A 189 -10.31 0.99 26.20
C ILE A 189 -9.53 0.16 25.17
N SER A 190 -8.98 0.86 24.18
CA SER A 190 -7.64 0.54 23.71
C SER A 190 -7.03 1.78 23.06
N LEU A 191 -6.17 2.43 23.86
CA LEU A 191 -4.97 3.19 23.48
C LEU A 191 -5.06 4.17 22.31
N GLN A 192 -4.71 5.42 22.61
CA GLN A 192 -4.29 6.44 21.64
C GLN A 192 -3.42 5.83 20.55
N ILE A 193 -4.02 5.59 19.38
CA ILE A 193 -3.30 5.27 18.16
C ILE A 193 -4.01 6.06 17.07
N THR A 194 -3.35 7.14 16.67
CA THR A 194 -3.71 8.01 15.54
C THR A 194 -4.11 7.17 14.31
N CYS A 195 -5.19 7.60 13.65
CA CYS A 195 -5.88 7.06 12.46
C CYS A 195 -5.08 6.24 11.43
N SER A 196 -3.76 6.42 11.30
CA SER A 196 -2.94 5.77 10.28
C SER A 196 -2.43 4.36 10.65
N HIS A 197 -2.36 4.01 11.93
CA HIS A 197 -1.62 2.80 12.36
C HIS A 197 -2.49 1.54 12.52
N THR A 198 -3.81 1.66 12.64
CA THR A 198 -4.70 0.52 12.83
C THR A 198 -4.83 -0.32 11.55
N TYR A 199 -4.80 0.31 10.38
CA TYR A 199 -4.91 -0.35 9.07
C TYR A 199 -3.67 -1.15 8.69
N ASP A 200 -2.50 -0.53 8.78
CA ASP A 200 -1.22 -1.20 8.52
C ASP A 200 -1.06 -2.41 9.43
N THR A 201 -1.50 -2.29 10.68
CA THR A 201 -1.49 -3.41 11.63
C THR A 201 -2.45 -4.52 11.18
N LEU A 202 -3.70 -4.21 10.82
CA LEU A 202 -4.68 -5.21 10.38
C LEU A 202 -4.28 -5.91 9.06
N ILE A 203 -3.75 -5.18 8.08
CA ILE A 203 -3.28 -5.77 6.81
C ILE A 203 -1.99 -6.57 7.01
N ARG A 204 -1.08 -6.14 7.89
CA ARG A 204 0.13 -6.91 8.25
C ARG A 204 -0.22 -8.22 8.97
N PHE A 205 -1.19 -8.20 9.88
CA PHE A 205 -1.59 -9.41 10.62
C PHE A 205 -2.46 -10.37 9.78
N HIS A 206 -3.23 -9.86 8.82
CA HIS A 206 -4.11 -10.67 7.98
C HIS A 206 -4.11 -10.24 6.49
N PRO A 207 -3.05 -10.55 5.72
CA PRO A 207 -2.91 -10.13 4.33
C PRO A 207 -3.96 -10.69 3.36
N GLN A 208 -4.73 -11.71 3.75
CA GLN A 208 -5.80 -12.29 2.94
C GLN A 208 -7.17 -11.62 3.16
N TRP A 209 -7.32 -10.73 4.15
CA TRP A 209 -8.64 -10.18 4.51
C TRP A 209 -9.17 -9.13 3.53
N TRP A 210 -8.30 -8.39 2.84
CA TRP A 210 -8.76 -7.45 1.81
C TRP A 210 -9.31 -8.19 0.57
N LYS A 211 -8.89 -9.44 0.34
CA LYS A 211 -9.43 -10.34 -0.69
C LYS A 211 -10.74 -11.02 -0.30
N ALA A 212 -11.30 -10.73 0.88
CA ALA A 212 -12.50 -11.42 1.32
C ALA A 212 -13.72 -11.04 0.47
N LYS A 213 -14.23 -12.04 -0.27
CA LYS A 213 -15.41 -12.09 -1.14
C LYS A 213 -15.30 -11.37 -2.49
N GLU A 214 -14.86 -12.14 -3.49
CA GLU A 214 -15.69 -12.45 -4.66
C GLU A 214 -16.92 -13.27 -4.23
#